data_AF-A0A2A5SSF2-F1
#
_entry.id   AF-A0A2A5SSF2-F1
#
_cell.length_a   1.000
_cell.length_b   1.000
_cell.length_c   1.000
_cell.angle_alpha   90.00
_cell.angle_beta   90.00
_cell.angle_gamma   90.00
#
_symmetry.space_group_name_H-M   'P 1'
#
loop_
_entity.id
_entity.type
_entity.pdbx_description
1 polymer ?
#
loop_
_entity_poly.entity_id
_entity_poly.type
_entity_poly.pdbx_seq_one_letter_code
_entity_poly.pdbx_strand_id
1 'polypeptide(L)'
;MPTLIKDKFEAWEKEAQDRFNQLKANEEELNKIFIDLYGLQDELDYHVEDKDVSVSLADRERDIKSLISYAVGCMFGRYSLDEEGLVFAGGQFDMRHYSKFKPDADNILLLTDDEYFQNDESDITNKFVNFVSVVYGKETLEENLQYIAETLGGSGTSRAVIRKYFISKFFADHLKTYKKRPIYWQFDSGKANGVKALIYLHRYDENLLGHLRTDYLSKLSQAYNGRIELRESQKLASSNPREIAGYDKEIKKIQKQQKELHDFDEKVGHLALKKIALDLDDGVIINYDKLQRDPETNEKFVILTKGVKEP
;
A
#
# COMPACT_ATOMS: atom_id res chain seq x y z
N MET A 1 8.52 -18.69 16.01
CA MET A 1 8.57 -19.95 15.24
C MET A 1 8.16 -19.64 13.81
N PRO A 2 8.78 -20.26 12.80
CA PRO A 2 8.34 -20.16 11.42
C PRO A 2 6.84 -20.50 11.31
N THR A 3 6.11 -19.69 10.57
CA THR A 3 4.65 -19.81 10.45
C THR A 3 4.24 -19.61 9.00
N LEU A 4 3.29 -20.40 8.51
CA LEU A 4 2.68 -20.21 7.20
C LEU A 4 1.44 -19.32 7.31
N ILE A 5 1.34 -18.33 6.44
CA ILE A 5 0.16 -17.48 6.28
C ILE A 5 -1.04 -18.33 5.90
N LYS A 6 -0.83 -19.36 5.07
CA LYS A 6 -1.88 -20.31 4.67
C LYS A 6 -2.50 -20.99 5.89
N ASP A 7 -1.70 -21.58 6.78
CA ASP A 7 -2.20 -22.26 7.98
C ASP A 7 -2.96 -21.29 8.90
N LYS A 8 -2.48 -20.04 9.01
CA LYS A 8 -3.17 -18.99 9.78
C LYS A 8 -4.49 -18.57 9.13
N PHE A 9 -4.56 -18.54 7.81
CA PHE A 9 -5.79 -18.28 7.09
C PHE A 9 -6.79 -19.43 7.25
N GLU A 10 -6.36 -20.69 7.16
CA GLU A 10 -7.23 -21.86 7.39
C GLU A 10 -7.79 -21.91 8.82
N ALA A 11 -6.95 -21.57 9.80
CA ALA A 11 -7.40 -21.44 11.19
C ALA A 11 -8.44 -20.31 11.35
N TRP A 12 -8.20 -19.16 10.70
CA TRP A 12 -9.13 -18.03 10.69
C TRP A 12 -10.44 -18.37 9.98
N GLU A 13 -10.39 -19.10 8.86
CA GLU A 13 -11.58 -19.55 8.12
C GLU A 13 -12.48 -20.40 8.99
N LYS A 14 -11.90 -21.36 9.72
CA LYS A 14 -12.63 -22.17 10.69
C LYS A 14 -13.25 -21.31 11.81
N GLU A 15 -12.47 -20.43 12.40
CA GLU A 15 -12.94 -19.56 13.49
C GLU A 15 -14.07 -18.61 13.03
N ALA A 16 -13.93 -18.02 11.84
CA ALA A 16 -14.95 -17.16 11.26
C ALA A 16 -16.25 -17.93 10.98
N GLN A 17 -16.14 -19.17 10.48
CA GLN A 17 -17.29 -20.04 10.26
C GLN A 17 -17.98 -20.43 11.57
N ASP A 18 -17.21 -20.79 12.59
CA ASP A 18 -17.75 -21.14 13.91
C ASP A 18 -18.49 -19.95 14.54
N ARG A 19 -17.92 -18.74 14.46
CA ARG A 19 -18.56 -17.50 14.91
C ARG A 19 -19.83 -17.17 14.13
N PHE A 20 -19.81 -17.37 12.81
CA PHE A 20 -20.98 -17.18 11.94
C PHE A 20 -22.12 -18.11 12.34
N ASN A 21 -21.82 -19.41 12.47
CA ASN A 21 -22.80 -20.42 12.86
C ASN A 21 -23.39 -20.15 14.25
N GLN A 22 -22.53 -19.75 15.21
CA GLN A 22 -22.97 -19.43 16.57
C GLN A 22 -23.89 -18.20 16.58
N LEU A 23 -23.54 -17.13 15.85
CA LEU A 23 -24.37 -15.93 15.81
C LEU A 23 -25.73 -16.22 15.16
N LYS A 24 -25.72 -16.93 14.02
CA LYS A 24 -26.96 -17.35 13.36
C LYS A 24 -27.85 -18.20 14.27
N ALA A 25 -27.28 -19.19 14.96
CA ALA A 25 -28.04 -20.03 15.88
C ALA A 25 -28.64 -19.22 17.04
N ASN A 26 -27.88 -18.26 17.59
CA ASN A 26 -28.37 -17.36 18.64
C ASN A 26 -29.51 -16.47 18.15
N GLU A 27 -29.38 -15.89 16.94
CA GLU A 27 -30.43 -15.05 16.34
C GLU A 27 -31.70 -15.85 16.04
N GLU A 28 -31.57 -17.07 15.51
CA GLU A 28 -32.69 -17.99 15.29
C GLU A 28 -33.36 -18.43 16.61
N GLU A 29 -32.58 -18.67 17.67
CA GLU A 29 -33.11 -19.00 18.99
C GLU A 29 -33.86 -17.82 19.61
N LEU A 30 -33.32 -16.60 19.50
CA LEU A 30 -34.03 -15.39 19.91
C LEU A 30 -35.33 -15.20 19.14
N ASN A 31 -35.32 -15.40 17.82
CA ASN A 31 -36.52 -15.32 16.99
C ASN A 31 -37.59 -16.33 17.44
N LYS A 32 -37.22 -17.58 17.74
CA LYS A 32 -38.14 -18.58 18.29
C LYS A 32 -38.78 -18.12 19.60
N ILE A 33 -37.96 -17.64 20.54
CA ILE A 33 -38.45 -17.15 21.85
C ILE A 33 -39.46 -16.01 21.63
N PHE A 34 -39.18 -15.06 20.72
CA PHE A 34 -40.09 -13.96 20.45
C PHE A 34 -41.37 -14.40 19.75
N ILE A 35 -41.28 -15.25 18.72
CA ILE A 35 -42.44 -15.79 18.00
C ILE A 35 -43.37 -16.52 18.98
N ASP A 36 -42.79 -17.31 19.89
CA ASP A 36 -43.55 -18.04 20.90
C ASP A 36 -44.20 -17.12 21.94
N LEU A 37 -43.49 -16.09 22.43
CA LEU A 37 -44.02 -15.13 23.39
C LEU A 37 -45.18 -14.31 22.83
N TYR A 38 -45.18 -14.00 21.54
CA TYR A 38 -46.20 -13.19 20.89
C TYR A 38 -47.28 -14.00 20.15
N GLY A 39 -47.16 -15.32 20.07
CA GLY A 39 -48.13 -16.18 19.39
C GLY A 39 -48.14 -15.99 17.87
N LEU A 40 -46.98 -15.72 17.27
CA LEU A 40 -46.83 -15.37 15.84
C LEU A 40 -46.39 -16.56 14.97
N GLN A 41 -46.63 -17.80 15.41
CA GLN A 41 -46.10 -19.00 14.74
C GLN A 41 -46.59 -19.18 13.30
N ASP A 42 -47.81 -18.71 13.01
CA ASP A 42 -48.40 -18.80 11.66
C ASP A 42 -48.01 -17.62 10.76
N GLU A 43 -47.37 -16.58 11.31
CA GLU A 43 -47.08 -15.32 10.62
C GLU A 43 -45.58 -15.11 10.33
N LEU A 44 -44.70 -15.67 11.16
CA LEU A 44 -43.26 -15.42 11.10
C LEU A 44 -42.45 -16.72 11.07
N ASP A 45 -41.40 -16.71 10.25
CA ASP A 45 -40.35 -17.72 10.27
C ASP A 45 -39.21 -17.27 11.19
N TYR A 46 -38.66 -18.20 11.98
CA TYR A 46 -37.55 -17.92 12.88
C TYR A 46 -36.19 -17.95 12.15
N HIS A 47 -36.13 -18.57 10.97
CA HIS A 47 -34.89 -18.77 10.21
C HIS A 47 -34.25 -17.44 9.80
N VAL A 48 -32.92 -17.39 9.93
CA VAL A 48 -32.13 -16.22 9.53
C VAL A 48 -31.38 -16.54 8.24
N GLU A 49 -31.58 -15.73 7.21
CA GLU A 49 -30.84 -15.85 5.95
C GLU A 49 -29.36 -15.50 6.17
N ASP A 50 -28.45 -16.22 5.52
CA ASP A 50 -27.00 -16.05 5.72
C ASP A 50 -26.50 -14.62 5.45
N LYS A 51 -27.14 -13.92 4.52
CA LYS A 51 -26.84 -12.53 4.16
C LYS A 51 -27.17 -11.51 5.26
N ASP A 52 -28.05 -11.88 6.19
CA ASP A 52 -28.55 -11.00 7.25
C ASP A 52 -27.73 -11.15 8.55
N VAL A 53 -26.85 -12.17 8.60
CA VAL A 53 -25.89 -12.37 9.69
C VAL A 53 -24.79 -11.31 9.60
N SER A 54 -24.60 -10.56 10.68
CA SER A 54 -23.73 -9.35 10.69
C SER A 54 -22.22 -9.63 10.67
N VAL A 55 -21.78 -10.88 10.88
CA VAL A 55 -20.36 -11.25 10.85
C VAL A 55 -19.92 -11.72 9.48
N SER A 56 -18.74 -11.27 9.06
CA SER A 56 -18.16 -11.67 7.77
C SER A 56 -17.42 -13.00 7.85
N LEU A 57 -17.67 -13.88 6.88
CA LEU A 57 -16.84 -15.07 6.65
C LEU A 57 -15.43 -14.69 6.18
N ALA A 58 -14.48 -15.60 6.34
CA ALA A 58 -13.13 -15.44 5.82
C ALA A 58 -13.16 -15.35 4.29
N ASP A 59 -12.32 -14.47 3.73
CA ASP A 59 -12.17 -14.30 2.30
C ASP A 59 -10.69 -14.10 1.99
N ARG A 60 -10.10 -15.05 1.26
CA ARG A 60 -8.65 -15.10 1.03
C ARG A 60 -8.12 -13.81 0.41
N GLU A 61 -8.82 -13.23 -0.57
CA GLU A 61 -8.37 -12.02 -1.25
C GLU A 61 -8.46 -10.79 -0.34
N ARG A 62 -9.61 -10.60 0.32
CA ARG A 62 -9.85 -9.51 1.27
C ARG A 62 -8.89 -9.56 2.44
N ASP A 63 -8.66 -10.73 3.00
CA ASP A 63 -7.85 -10.90 4.21
C ASP A 63 -6.35 -10.77 3.89
N ILE A 64 -5.87 -11.23 2.72
CA ILE A 64 -4.51 -10.95 2.25
C ILE A 64 -4.30 -9.46 1.96
N LYS A 65 -5.25 -8.78 1.31
CA LYS A 65 -5.16 -7.32 1.11
C LYS A 65 -5.17 -6.57 2.43
N SER A 66 -5.93 -7.05 3.42
CA SER A 66 -5.94 -6.48 4.78
C SER A 66 -4.60 -6.68 5.49
N LEU A 67 -3.97 -7.86 5.34
CA LEU A 67 -2.61 -8.11 5.82
C LEU A 67 -1.59 -7.15 5.18
N ILE A 68 -1.67 -6.93 3.87
CA ILE A 68 -0.78 -5.97 3.18
C ILE A 68 -1.01 -4.55 3.70
N SER A 69 -2.27 -4.13 3.88
CA SER A 69 -2.60 -2.82 4.44
C SER A 69 -2.08 -2.64 5.88
N TYR A 70 -2.19 -3.68 6.71
CA TYR A 70 -1.61 -3.70 8.05
C TYR A 70 -0.08 -3.60 8.02
N ALA A 71 0.57 -4.35 7.12
CA ALA A 71 2.02 -4.28 6.91
C ALA A 71 2.46 -2.87 6.52
N VAL A 72 1.75 -2.21 5.58
CA VAL A 72 2.01 -0.81 5.22
C VAL A 72 1.80 0.13 6.42
N GLY A 73 0.79 -0.14 7.26
CA GLY A 73 0.64 0.56 8.54
C GLY A 73 1.84 0.41 9.46
N CYS A 74 2.43 -0.78 9.54
CA CYS A 74 3.68 -0.99 10.29
C CYS A 74 4.86 -0.27 9.63
N MET A 75 4.94 -0.24 8.30
CA MET A 75 5.99 0.47 7.56
C MET A 75 5.95 1.98 7.78
N PHE A 76 4.77 2.56 8.01
CA PHE A 76 4.64 3.97 8.35
C PHE A 76 4.63 4.24 9.85
N GLY A 77 4.62 3.21 10.70
CA GLY A 77 4.54 3.34 12.15
C GLY A 77 3.14 3.64 12.67
N ARG A 78 2.09 3.49 11.86
CA ARG A 78 0.72 3.55 12.38
C ARG A 78 0.45 2.42 13.39
N TYR A 79 1.06 1.27 13.16
CA TYR A 79 1.01 0.09 14.03
C TYR A 79 2.41 -0.36 14.39
N SER A 80 2.53 -1.09 15.51
CA SER A 80 3.76 -1.79 15.90
C SER A 80 3.50 -3.29 16.05
N LEU A 81 4.55 -4.08 15.88
CA LEU A 81 4.55 -5.51 16.24
C LEU A 81 4.86 -5.73 17.73
N ASP A 82 5.16 -4.66 18.45
CA ASP A 82 5.51 -4.66 19.88
C ASP A 82 4.35 -4.24 20.78
N GLU A 83 3.33 -3.59 20.23
CA GLU A 83 2.21 -3.01 20.98
C GLU A 83 0.88 -3.34 20.31
N GLU A 84 -0.14 -3.61 21.13
CA GLU A 84 -1.49 -3.85 20.64
C GLU A 84 -2.18 -2.54 20.23
N GLY A 85 -2.88 -2.56 19.10
CA GLY A 85 -3.69 -1.44 18.65
C GLY A 85 -2.92 -0.37 17.87
N LEU A 86 -3.48 0.82 17.82
CA LEU A 86 -2.97 1.98 17.09
C LEU A 86 -1.87 2.66 17.90
N VAL A 87 -0.65 2.76 17.34
CA VAL A 87 0.50 3.34 18.04
C VAL A 87 0.69 4.81 17.70
N PHE A 88 0.56 5.16 16.42
CA PHE A 88 0.70 6.55 15.98
C PHE A 88 -0.40 6.99 15.02
N ALA A 89 -1.03 8.11 15.33
CA ALA A 89 -2.03 8.79 14.50
C ALA A 89 -1.99 10.31 14.69
N GLY A 90 -0.80 10.88 14.92
CA GLY A 90 -0.59 12.30 15.13
C GLY A 90 0.20 12.60 16.40
N GLY A 91 0.71 13.83 16.52
CA GLY A 91 1.59 14.24 17.61
C GLY A 91 3.07 13.93 17.35
N GLN A 92 3.84 13.69 18.41
CA GLN A 92 5.27 13.42 18.32
C GLN A 92 5.53 11.95 17.98
N PHE A 93 6.19 11.70 16.85
CA PHE A 93 6.55 10.36 16.40
C PHE A 93 7.77 9.85 17.15
N ASP A 94 7.69 8.66 17.75
CA ASP A 94 8.76 8.10 18.57
C ASP A 94 9.13 6.67 18.13
N MET A 95 10.33 6.53 17.59
CA MET A 95 10.85 5.26 17.09
C MET A 95 11.05 4.18 18.16
N ARG A 96 11.01 4.53 19.46
CA ARG A 96 11.22 3.58 20.56
C ARG A 96 10.09 2.54 20.67
N HIS A 97 8.91 2.83 20.12
CA HIS A 97 7.77 1.90 20.09
C HIS A 97 7.90 0.78 19.03
N TYR A 98 8.96 0.77 18.22
CA TYR A 98 9.12 -0.14 17.07
C TYR A 98 10.46 -0.88 17.08
N SER A 99 10.58 -1.86 17.95
CA SER A 99 11.79 -2.65 18.13
C SER A 99 11.91 -3.81 17.14
N LYS A 100 10.83 -4.58 16.92
CA LYS A 100 10.84 -5.76 16.02
C LYS A 100 10.92 -5.39 14.55
N PHE A 101 10.19 -4.35 14.15
CA PHE A 101 10.13 -3.90 12.77
C PHE A 101 10.05 -2.38 12.75
N LYS A 102 11.07 -1.74 12.16
CA LYS A 102 11.18 -0.29 12.16
C LYS A 102 10.40 0.34 11.00
N PRO A 103 9.57 1.36 11.28
CA PRO A 103 8.97 2.19 10.25
C PRO A 103 10.05 2.83 9.36
N ASP A 104 9.62 3.28 8.18
CA ASP A 104 10.43 4.15 7.34
C ASP A 104 10.74 5.44 8.09
N ALA A 105 12.00 5.87 8.06
CA ALA A 105 12.47 7.00 8.84
C ALA A 105 11.90 8.32 8.32
N ASP A 106 11.83 8.47 6.99
CA ASP A 106 11.51 9.74 6.33
C ASP A 106 10.04 9.82 5.89
N ASN A 107 9.24 8.79 6.20
CA ASN A 107 7.82 8.71 5.85
C ASN A 107 7.58 8.64 4.33
N ILE A 108 8.54 8.12 3.56
CA ILE A 108 8.48 8.03 2.10
C ILE A 108 8.87 6.62 1.65
N LEU A 109 7.93 5.92 1.04
CA LEU A 109 8.17 4.60 0.42
C LEU A 109 8.00 4.69 -1.09
N LEU A 110 9.02 4.29 -1.85
CA LEU A 110 9.01 4.23 -3.31
C LEU A 110 8.22 3.02 -3.83
N LEU A 111 7.48 3.25 -4.90
CA LEU A 111 6.72 2.25 -5.64
C LEU A 111 7.33 2.12 -7.04
N THR A 112 8.37 1.31 -7.15
CA THR A 112 9.09 1.10 -8.41
C THR A 112 8.63 -0.15 -9.14
N ASP A 113 8.64 -0.11 -10.48
CA ASP A 113 8.09 -1.16 -11.36
C ASP A 113 9.06 -2.27 -11.71
N ASP A 114 10.29 -2.13 -11.24
CA ASP A 114 11.32 -3.15 -11.22
C ASP A 114 12.14 -3.03 -9.94
N GLU A 115 12.98 -4.00 -9.65
CA GLU A 115 13.93 -3.93 -8.53
C GLU A 115 15.14 -3.07 -8.92
N TYR A 116 15.06 -1.77 -8.61
CA TYR A 116 16.17 -0.82 -8.79
C TYR A 116 17.11 -0.78 -7.58
N PHE A 117 16.61 -1.09 -6.38
CA PHE A 117 17.33 -0.93 -5.13
C PHE A 117 17.31 -2.26 -4.37
N GLN A 118 18.38 -3.04 -4.43
CA GLN A 118 18.44 -4.31 -3.71
C GLN A 118 18.62 -4.07 -2.21
N ASN A 119 17.80 -4.75 -1.40
CA ASN A 119 17.82 -4.65 0.08
C ASN A 119 17.59 -3.24 0.65
N ASP A 120 17.02 -2.36 -0.16
CA ASP A 120 16.75 -0.99 0.25
C ASP A 120 15.35 -0.88 0.84
N GLU A 121 15.26 -0.47 2.11
CA GLU A 121 13.98 -0.37 2.81
C GLU A 121 13.12 0.80 2.35
N SER A 122 13.63 1.74 1.56
CA SER A 122 12.81 2.77 0.93
C SER A 122 11.93 2.20 -0.19
N ASP A 123 12.23 1.01 -0.72
CA ASP A 123 11.36 0.30 -1.65
C ASP A 123 10.27 -0.50 -0.90
N ILE A 124 9.00 -0.20 -1.19
CA ILE A 124 7.88 -0.81 -0.47
C ILE A 124 7.84 -2.34 -0.59
N THR A 125 8.27 -2.90 -1.73
CA THR A 125 8.25 -4.35 -1.95
C THR A 125 9.32 -5.01 -1.09
N ASN A 126 10.52 -4.44 -1.04
CA ASN A 126 11.59 -4.94 -0.16
C ASN A 126 11.19 -4.83 1.30
N LYS A 127 10.63 -3.70 1.71
CA LYS A 127 10.17 -3.49 3.09
C LYS A 127 9.03 -4.45 3.45
N PHE A 128 8.16 -4.79 2.51
CA PHE A 128 7.12 -5.82 2.67
C PHE A 128 7.71 -7.23 2.81
N VAL A 129 8.69 -7.58 1.98
CA VAL A 129 9.40 -8.86 2.09
C VAL A 129 10.10 -8.98 3.45
N ASN A 130 10.74 -7.89 3.93
CA ASN A 130 11.32 -7.84 5.27
C ASN A 130 10.25 -8.03 6.35
N PHE A 131 9.11 -7.33 6.24
CA PHE A 131 7.98 -7.49 7.18
C PHE A 131 7.53 -8.96 7.27
N VAL A 132 7.30 -9.62 6.13
CA VAL A 132 6.90 -11.04 6.11
C VAL A 132 7.97 -11.92 6.77
N SER A 133 9.24 -11.66 6.50
CA SER A 133 10.37 -12.38 7.12
C SER A 133 10.42 -12.19 8.64
N VAL A 134 10.17 -10.98 9.15
CA VAL A 134 10.17 -10.66 10.58
C VAL A 134 8.98 -11.31 11.29
N VAL A 135 7.77 -11.22 10.71
CA VAL A 135 6.53 -11.70 11.35
C VAL A 135 6.42 -13.22 11.30
N TYR A 136 6.69 -13.81 10.14
CA TYR A 136 6.42 -15.23 9.88
C TYR A 136 7.68 -16.10 9.89
N GLY A 137 8.86 -15.49 9.94
CA GLY A 137 10.14 -16.19 9.93
C GLY A 137 10.74 -16.36 8.53
N LYS A 138 12.07 -16.32 8.46
CA LYS A 138 12.81 -16.45 7.21
C LYS A 138 12.64 -17.82 6.53
N GLU A 139 12.43 -18.87 7.31
CA GLU A 139 12.30 -20.25 6.81
C GLU A 139 11.05 -20.47 5.94
N THR A 140 9.95 -19.76 6.23
CA THR A 140 8.69 -19.86 5.48
C THR A 140 8.49 -18.71 4.49
N LEU A 141 9.48 -17.84 4.32
CA LEU A 141 9.35 -16.60 3.55
C LEU A 141 8.90 -16.83 2.11
N GLU A 142 9.57 -17.72 1.37
CA GLU A 142 9.27 -17.93 -0.05
C GLU A 142 7.88 -18.54 -0.25
N GLU A 143 7.46 -19.47 0.60
CA GLU A 143 6.13 -20.06 0.56
C GLU A 143 5.04 -19.03 0.89
N ASN A 144 5.29 -18.17 1.89
CA ASN A 144 4.40 -17.08 2.25
C ASN A 144 4.25 -16.03 1.13
N LEU A 145 5.36 -15.63 0.52
CA LEU A 145 5.32 -14.71 -0.62
C LEU A 145 4.59 -15.33 -1.81
N GLN A 146 4.78 -16.63 -2.06
CA GLN A 146 4.08 -17.36 -3.09
C GLN A 146 2.56 -17.40 -2.83
N TYR A 147 2.14 -17.73 -1.61
CA TYR A 147 0.73 -17.74 -1.22
C TYR A 147 0.06 -16.36 -1.39
N ILE A 148 0.76 -15.28 -1.02
CA ILE A 148 0.31 -13.91 -1.24
C ILE A 148 0.18 -13.62 -2.74
N ALA A 149 1.20 -13.93 -3.54
CA ALA A 149 1.21 -13.67 -4.97
C ALA A 149 0.11 -14.41 -5.73
N GLU A 150 -0.14 -15.69 -5.39
CA GLU A 150 -1.24 -16.47 -5.94
C GLU A 150 -2.60 -15.84 -5.64
N THR A 151 -2.76 -15.29 -4.44
CA THR A 151 -3.98 -14.61 -4.02
C THR A 151 -4.20 -13.31 -4.79
N LEU A 152 -3.15 -12.51 -4.99
CA LEU A 152 -3.23 -11.23 -5.70
C LEU A 152 -3.46 -11.42 -7.22
N GLY A 153 -3.06 -12.57 -7.74
CA GLY A 153 -3.13 -12.94 -9.15
C GLY A 153 -2.10 -12.21 -10.02
N GLY A 154 -1.52 -12.92 -10.99
CA GLY A 154 -0.54 -12.36 -11.90
C GLY A 154 0.39 -13.42 -12.47
N SER A 155 1.34 -12.99 -13.29
CA SER A 155 2.40 -13.83 -13.84
C SER A 155 3.78 -13.29 -13.44
N GLY A 156 4.75 -14.19 -13.31
CA GLY A 156 6.11 -13.88 -12.88
C GLY A 156 6.43 -14.44 -11.50
N THR A 157 7.51 -13.97 -10.89
CA THR A 157 7.90 -14.34 -9.52
C THR A 157 6.94 -13.74 -8.50
N SER A 158 6.87 -14.32 -7.30
CA SER A 158 5.99 -13.84 -6.23
C SER A 158 6.25 -12.36 -5.89
N ARG A 159 7.54 -11.97 -5.85
CA ARG A 159 7.97 -10.57 -5.67
C ARG A 159 7.50 -9.65 -6.81
N ALA A 160 7.55 -10.09 -8.06
CA ALA A 160 7.08 -9.29 -9.20
C ALA A 160 5.55 -9.07 -9.16
N VAL A 161 4.79 -10.09 -8.76
CA VAL A 161 3.33 -9.97 -8.57
C VAL A 161 2.99 -8.98 -7.46
N ILE A 162 3.67 -9.08 -6.30
CA ILE A 162 3.49 -8.17 -5.17
C ILE A 162 3.87 -6.73 -5.57
N ARG A 163 5.02 -6.54 -6.23
CA ARG A 163 5.47 -5.23 -6.73
C ARG A 163 4.43 -4.60 -7.66
N LYS A 164 3.88 -5.39 -8.59
CA LYS A 164 2.82 -4.94 -9.49
C LYS A 164 1.55 -4.55 -8.72
N TYR A 165 1.18 -5.29 -7.68
CA TYR A 165 0.05 -4.94 -6.81
C TYR A 165 0.23 -3.57 -6.16
N PHE A 166 1.40 -3.31 -5.56
CA PHE A 166 1.68 -2.01 -4.95
C PHE A 166 1.54 -0.84 -5.93
N ILE A 167 2.09 -0.98 -7.15
CA ILE A 167 2.06 0.09 -8.15
C ILE A 167 0.66 0.37 -8.70
N SER A 168 -0.12 -0.68 -8.94
CA SER A 168 -1.32 -0.57 -9.79
C SER A 168 -2.63 -0.71 -9.05
N LYS A 169 -2.67 -1.40 -7.90
CA LYS A 169 -3.91 -1.77 -7.22
C LYS A 169 -3.98 -1.27 -5.78
N PHE A 170 -2.88 -1.28 -5.04
CA PHE A 170 -2.87 -0.97 -3.61
C PHE A 170 -3.55 0.38 -3.28
N PHE A 171 -3.16 1.47 -3.95
CA PHE A 171 -3.76 2.77 -3.66
C PHE A 171 -5.24 2.85 -4.05
N ALA A 172 -5.67 2.15 -5.11
CA ALA A 172 -7.07 2.10 -5.50
C ALA A 172 -7.93 1.35 -4.45
N ASP A 173 -7.42 0.22 -3.95
CA ASP A 173 -8.04 -0.52 -2.85
C ASP A 173 -8.10 0.36 -1.58
N HIS A 174 -7.01 1.07 -1.28
CA HIS A 174 -6.93 2.00 -0.15
C HIS A 174 -7.94 3.15 -0.27
N LEU A 175 -8.06 3.78 -1.45
CA LEU A 175 -9.08 4.81 -1.70
C LEU A 175 -10.50 4.30 -1.45
N LYS A 176 -10.80 3.06 -1.86
CA LYS A 176 -12.12 2.44 -1.65
C LYS A 176 -12.39 2.26 -0.15
N THR A 177 -11.45 1.68 0.58
CA THR A 177 -11.56 1.45 2.03
C THR A 177 -11.81 2.75 2.80
N TYR A 178 -11.12 3.83 2.42
CA TYR A 178 -11.23 5.13 3.08
C TYR A 178 -12.28 6.05 2.46
N LYS A 179 -13.23 5.53 1.66
CA LYS A 179 -14.31 6.31 1.05
C LYS A 179 -13.81 7.59 0.34
N LYS A 180 -12.70 7.47 -0.41
CA LYS A 180 -11.99 8.57 -1.10
C LYS A 180 -11.41 9.67 -0.18
N ARG A 181 -11.13 9.37 1.09
CA ARG A 181 -10.42 10.23 2.05
C ARG A 181 -9.22 9.48 2.64
N PRO A 182 -8.22 9.13 1.83
CA PRO A 182 -7.15 8.22 2.22
C PRO A 182 -6.21 8.84 3.27
N ILE A 183 -5.66 8.00 4.15
CA ILE A 183 -4.64 8.41 5.13
C ILE A 183 -3.20 8.25 4.60
N TYR A 184 -2.95 7.28 3.74
CA TYR A 184 -1.73 7.21 2.92
C TYR A 184 -1.96 7.98 1.63
N TRP A 185 -1.04 8.87 1.27
CA TRP A 185 -1.12 9.67 0.05
C TRP A 185 -0.07 9.19 -0.94
N GLN A 186 -0.44 9.16 -2.22
CA GLN A 186 0.43 8.69 -3.30
C GLN A 186 0.90 9.86 -4.15
N PHE A 187 2.20 10.11 -4.17
CA PHE A 187 2.85 10.89 -5.22
C PHE A 187 2.85 10.11 -6.52
N ASP A 188 2.54 10.79 -7.62
CA ASP A 188 2.32 10.15 -8.92
C ASP A 188 2.68 11.08 -10.06
N SER A 189 3.78 10.77 -10.75
CA SER A 189 4.24 11.57 -11.89
C SER A 189 3.41 11.34 -13.15
N GLY A 190 2.68 10.22 -13.26
CA GLY A 190 1.90 9.90 -14.45
C GLY A 190 1.97 8.45 -14.91
N LYS A 191 1.69 8.25 -16.21
CA LYS A 191 1.41 6.94 -16.81
C LYS A 191 2.66 6.11 -17.06
N ALA A 192 3.83 6.74 -17.17
CA ALA A 192 5.08 6.02 -17.31
C ALA A 192 5.54 5.42 -15.97
N ASN A 193 4.95 5.84 -14.84
CA ASN A 193 5.41 5.51 -13.50
C ASN A 193 6.87 5.97 -13.30
N GLY A 194 7.18 7.21 -13.70
CA GLY A 194 8.51 7.79 -13.49
C GLY A 194 8.83 8.03 -12.02
N VAL A 195 7.80 8.37 -11.24
CA VAL A 195 7.83 8.51 -9.79
C VAL A 195 6.47 8.05 -9.27
N LYS A 196 6.52 7.07 -8.38
CA LYS A 196 5.43 6.78 -7.46
C LYS A 196 6.00 6.60 -6.07
N ALA A 197 5.40 7.24 -5.09
CA ALA A 197 5.78 7.10 -3.69
C ALA A 197 4.55 7.21 -2.79
N LEU A 198 4.56 6.53 -1.65
CA LEU A 198 3.54 6.65 -0.62
C LEU A 198 4.10 7.39 0.59
N ILE A 199 3.25 8.19 1.22
CA ILE A 199 3.50 8.85 2.49
C ILE A 199 2.32 8.63 3.43
N TYR A 200 2.53 8.75 4.74
CA TYR A 200 1.46 8.77 5.72
C TYR A 200 1.15 10.20 6.17
N LEU A 201 -0.10 10.65 5.97
CA LEU A 201 -0.55 12.02 6.30
C LEU A 201 -0.23 12.44 7.73
N HIS A 202 -0.39 11.55 8.71
CA HIS A 202 -0.20 11.91 10.12
C HIS A 202 1.28 12.09 10.50
N ARG A 203 2.19 11.69 9.61
CA ARG A 203 3.65 11.90 9.72
C ARG A 203 4.17 12.95 8.75
N TYR A 204 3.27 13.70 8.09
CA TYR A 204 3.67 14.78 7.19
C TYR A 204 4.36 15.90 7.97
N ASP A 205 5.42 16.45 7.40
CA ASP A 205 6.03 17.71 7.82
C ASP A 205 6.37 18.59 6.61
N GLU A 206 6.62 19.88 6.84
CA GLU A 206 6.83 20.88 5.79
C GLU A 206 8.10 20.65 4.93
N ASN A 207 9.04 19.82 5.38
CA ASN A 207 10.27 19.50 4.66
C ASN A 207 10.15 18.22 3.83
N LEU A 208 9.06 17.46 3.95
CA LEU A 208 8.85 16.18 3.25
C LEU A 208 9.02 16.29 1.72
N LEU A 209 8.51 17.34 1.09
CA LEU A 209 8.71 17.55 -0.36
C LEU A 209 10.18 17.84 -0.70
N GLY A 210 10.90 18.49 0.20
CA GLY A 210 12.35 18.70 0.08
C GLY A 210 13.10 17.37 0.12
N HIS A 211 12.84 16.53 1.13
CA HIS A 211 13.44 15.21 1.27
C HIS A 211 13.09 14.29 0.08
N LEU A 212 11.82 14.27 -0.35
CA LEU A 212 11.39 13.54 -1.54
C LEU A 212 12.29 13.90 -2.74
N ARG A 213 12.53 15.18 -2.95
CA ARG A 213 13.36 15.67 -4.05
C ARG A 213 14.82 15.28 -3.91
N THR A 214 15.44 15.59 -2.78
CA THR A 214 16.89 15.43 -2.59
C THR A 214 17.32 13.98 -2.53
N ASP A 215 16.56 13.14 -1.84
CA ASP A 215 17.01 11.80 -1.46
C ASP A 215 16.38 10.71 -2.32
N TYR A 216 15.13 10.91 -2.77
CA TYR A 216 14.37 9.89 -3.48
C TYR A 216 14.32 10.11 -4.99
N LEU A 217 14.01 11.34 -5.45
CA LEU A 217 13.99 11.63 -6.89
C LEU A 217 15.40 11.57 -7.51
N SER A 218 16.40 12.12 -6.81
CA SER A 218 17.81 12.01 -7.21
C SER A 218 18.24 10.55 -7.34
N LYS A 219 17.90 9.72 -6.36
CA LYS A 219 18.20 8.29 -6.33
C LYS A 219 17.52 7.51 -7.46
N LEU A 220 16.24 7.79 -7.74
CA LEU A 220 15.54 7.21 -8.89
C LEU A 220 16.19 7.63 -10.22
N SER A 221 16.55 8.89 -10.37
CA SER A 221 17.24 9.41 -11.56
C SER A 221 18.57 8.69 -11.80
N GLN A 222 19.38 8.51 -10.76
CA GLN A 222 20.64 7.74 -10.84
C GLN A 222 20.39 6.28 -11.21
N ALA A 223 19.38 5.63 -10.62
CA ALA A 223 19.04 4.24 -10.93
C ALA A 223 18.57 4.07 -12.39
N TYR A 224 17.80 5.01 -12.91
CA TYR A 224 17.37 5.02 -14.31
C TYR A 224 18.54 5.21 -15.28
N ASN A 225 19.43 6.18 -15.01
CA ASN A 225 20.64 6.37 -15.80
C ASN A 225 21.52 5.12 -15.83
N GLY A 226 21.84 4.57 -14.65
CA GLY A 226 22.66 3.37 -14.55
C GLY A 226 22.03 2.16 -15.26
N ARG A 227 20.70 2.02 -15.23
CA ARG A 227 20.00 0.95 -15.95
C ARG A 227 20.04 1.17 -17.47
N ILE A 228 19.87 2.41 -17.95
CA ILE A 228 20.00 2.73 -19.38
C ILE A 228 21.42 2.41 -19.86
N GLU A 229 22.45 2.87 -19.16
CA GLU A 229 23.85 2.62 -19.51
C GLU A 229 24.17 1.13 -19.56
N LEU A 230 23.71 0.36 -18.57
CA LEU A 230 23.85 -1.09 -18.54
C LEU A 230 23.20 -1.74 -19.78
N ARG A 231 21.98 -1.33 -20.14
CA ARG A 231 21.25 -1.90 -21.28
C ARG A 231 21.87 -1.51 -22.62
N GLU A 232 22.38 -0.29 -22.76
CA GLU A 232 23.13 0.12 -23.96
C GLU A 232 24.42 -0.70 -24.10
N SER A 233 25.16 -0.92 -23.01
CA SER A 233 26.34 -1.79 -23.02
C SER A 233 26.02 -3.23 -23.44
N GLN A 234 24.95 -3.82 -22.87
CA GLN A 234 24.51 -5.16 -23.22
C GLN A 234 24.00 -5.28 -24.65
N LYS A 235 23.34 -4.24 -25.15
CA LYS A 235 22.90 -4.13 -26.55
C LYS A 235 24.08 -4.10 -27.52
N LEU A 236 25.12 -3.33 -27.24
CA LEU A 236 26.34 -3.29 -28.06
C LEU A 236 27.11 -4.62 -28.04
N ALA A 237 27.06 -5.35 -26.93
CA ALA A 237 27.73 -6.64 -26.78
C ALA A 237 26.95 -7.83 -27.37
N SER A 238 25.64 -7.71 -27.57
CA SER A 238 24.81 -8.80 -28.10
C SER A 238 24.76 -8.78 -29.63
N SER A 239 24.86 -9.97 -30.24
CA SER A 239 24.62 -10.19 -31.67
C SER A 239 23.23 -10.77 -31.94
N ASN A 240 22.44 -11.06 -30.90
CA ASN A 240 21.12 -11.65 -31.00
C ASN A 240 20.04 -10.57 -31.24
N PRO A 241 19.38 -10.54 -32.41
CA PRO A 241 18.40 -9.49 -32.73
C PRO A 241 17.23 -9.40 -31.72
N ARG A 242 16.84 -10.53 -31.10
CA ARG A 242 15.74 -10.57 -30.12
C ARG A 242 16.13 -9.90 -28.80
N GLU A 243 17.37 -10.09 -28.36
CA GLU A 243 17.90 -9.44 -27.15
C GLU A 243 18.08 -7.95 -27.37
N ILE A 244 18.68 -7.56 -28.51
CA ILE A 244 18.83 -6.15 -28.91
C ILE A 244 17.48 -5.42 -28.88
N ALA A 245 16.44 -6.01 -29.49
CA ALA A 245 15.10 -5.44 -29.48
C ALA A 245 14.48 -5.37 -28.07
N GLY A 246 14.80 -6.33 -27.20
CA GLY A 246 14.40 -6.33 -25.79
C GLY A 246 15.04 -5.17 -25.02
N TYR A 247 16.35 -4.99 -25.15
CA TYR A 247 17.09 -3.90 -24.53
C TYR A 247 16.60 -2.53 -25.04
N ASP A 248 16.40 -2.37 -26.35
CA ASP A 248 15.84 -1.14 -26.93
C ASP A 248 14.46 -0.78 -26.35
N LYS A 249 13.62 -1.79 -26.12
CA LYS A 249 12.30 -1.59 -25.52
C LYS A 249 12.41 -1.14 -24.06
N GLU A 250 13.32 -1.74 -23.29
CA GLU A 250 13.55 -1.37 -21.89
C GLU A 250 14.15 0.03 -21.77
N ILE A 251 15.16 0.37 -22.60
CA ILE A 251 15.75 1.72 -22.65
C ILE A 251 14.68 2.77 -22.96
N LYS A 252 13.86 2.56 -24.00
CA LYS A 252 12.76 3.48 -24.35
C LYS A 252 11.72 3.63 -23.25
N LYS A 253 11.47 2.57 -22.46
CA LYS A 253 10.57 2.62 -21.30
C LYS A 253 11.18 3.51 -20.21
N ILE A 254 12.45 3.27 -19.85
CA ILE A 254 13.12 4.00 -18.77
C ILE A 254 13.34 5.47 -19.17
N GLN A 255 13.63 5.77 -20.44
CA GLN A 255 13.71 7.16 -20.92
C GLN A 255 12.38 7.93 -20.74
N LYS A 256 11.23 7.26 -20.91
CA LYS A 256 9.92 7.86 -20.61
C LYS A 256 9.74 8.09 -19.11
N GLN A 257 10.15 7.14 -18.28
CA GLN A 257 10.14 7.28 -16.81
C GLN A 257 11.01 8.45 -16.37
N GLN A 258 12.21 8.57 -16.93
CA GLN A 258 13.16 9.63 -16.62
C GLN A 258 12.64 11.02 -17.03
N LYS A 259 12.03 11.12 -18.21
CA LYS A 259 11.37 12.37 -18.62
C LYS A 259 10.26 12.76 -17.65
N GLU A 260 9.38 11.81 -17.30
CA GLU A 260 8.28 12.05 -16.36
C GLU A 260 8.78 12.41 -14.95
N LEU A 261 9.89 11.80 -14.51
CA LEU A 261 10.57 12.14 -13.26
C LEU A 261 11.09 13.57 -13.28
N HIS A 262 11.73 14.01 -14.37
CA HIS A 262 12.24 15.38 -14.48
C HIS A 262 11.10 16.42 -14.43
N ASP A 263 10.04 16.20 -15.23
CA ASP A 263 8.85 17.08 -15.24
C ASP A 263 8.16 17.11 -13.84
N PHE A 264 8.23 16.00 -13.10
CA PHE A 264 7.71 15.90 -11.73
C PHE A 264 8.61 16.60 -10.70
N ASP A 265 9.93 16.48 -10.83
CA ASP A 265 10.92 17.12 -9.96
C ASP A 265 10.78 18.65 -9.99
N GLU A 266 10.54 19.24 -11.16
CA GLU A 266 10.32 20.69 -11.28
C GLU A 266 9.12 21.15 -10.45
N LYS A 267 8.01 20.42 -10.52
CA LYS A 267 6.78 20.72 -9.77
C LYS A 267 6.97 20.56 -8.26
N VAL A 268 7.59 19.45 -7.85
CA VAL A 268 7.90 19.19 -6.43
C VAL A 268 8.88 20.23 -5.91
N GLY A 269 9.89 20.59 -6.69
CA GLY A 269 10.88 21.62 -6.36
C GLY A 269 10.24 22.97 -6.10
N HIS A 270 9.29 23.37 -6.96
CA HIS A 270 8.51 24.60 -6.74
C HIS A 270 7.71 24.56 -5.42
N LEU A 271 6.96 23.49 -5.18
CA LEU A 271 6.13 23.35 -3.98
C LEU A 271 6.96 23.16 -2.69
N ALA A 272 8.14 22.54 -2.78
CA ALA A 272 9.04 22.36 -1.65
C ALA A 272 9.54 23.70 -1.09
N LEU A 273 9.79 24.70 -1.96
CA LEU A 273 10.17 26.06 -1.53
C LEU A 273 9.07 26.75 -0.73
N LYS A 274 7.81 26.35 -0.90
CA LYS A 274 6.64 26.94 -0.23
C LYS A 274 6.42 26.41 1.18
N LYS A 275 7.12 25.33 1.60
CA LYS A 275 7.02 24.74 2.95
C LYS A 275 5.57 24.60 3.43
N ILE A 276 4.74 23.96 2.62
CA ILE A 276 3.29 23.90 2.83
C ILE A 276 3.00 23.15 4.14
N ALA A 277 2.51 23.86 5.15
CA ALA A 277 2.04 23.26 6.39
C ALA A 277 0.61 22.72 6.22
N LEU A 278 0.35 21.53 6.78
CA LEU A 278 -0.98 20.91 6.80
C LEU A 278 -1.55 20.93 8.21
N ASP A 279 -2.85 21.17 8.32
CA ASP A 279 -3.59 21.11 9.58
C ASP A 279 -4.56 19.94 9.51
N LEU A 280 -4.41 18.93 10.36
CA LEU A 280 -5.25 17.74 10.31
C LEU A 280 -6.74 18.05 10.55
N ASP A 281 -7.05 19.15 11.24
CA ASP A 281 -8.42 19.58 11.52
C ASP A 281 -9.15 20.10 10.27
N ASP A 282 -8.42 20.57 9.25
CA ASP A 282 -8.99 20.91 7.92
C ASP A 282 -9.52 19.64 7.20
N GLY A 283 -9.11 18.46 7.65
CA GLY A 283 -9.48 17.18 7.09
C GLY A 283 -8.79 16.85 5.76
N VAL A 284 -8.95 15.60 5.33
CA VAL A 284 -8.17 15.05 4.20
C VAL A 284 -8.39 15.82 2.89
N ILE A 285 -9.62 16.22 2.58
CA ILE A 285 -9.96 16.82 1.28
C ILE A 285 -9.23 18.14 1.07
N ILE A 286 -9.29 19.02 2.08
CA ILE A 286 -8.70 20.35 2.02
C ILE A 286 -7.17 20.22 1.97
N ASN A 287 -6.58 19.43 2.86
CA ASN A 287 -5.13 19.26 2.88
C ASN A 287 -4.57 18.59 1.62
N TYR A 288 -5.30 17.63 1.03
CA TYR A 288 -4.87 16.95 -0.19
C TYR A 288 -4.82 17.90 -1.40
N ASP A 289 -5.76 18.86 -1.48
CA ASP A 289 -5.74 19.90 -2.50
C ASP A 289 -4.65 20.96 -2.19
N LYS A 290 -4.53 21.36 -0.92
CA LYS A 290 -3.55 22.35 -0.43
C LYS A 290 -2.10 21.95 -0.76
N LEU A 291 -1.71 20.69 -0.53
CA LEU A 291 -0.35 20.21 -0.80
C LEU A 291 0.07 20.31 -2.28
N GLN A 292 -0.89 20.49 -3.19
CA GLN A 292 -0.65 20.50 -4.63
C GLN A 292 -0.76 21.91 -5.24
N ARG A 293 -0.87 22.95 -4.40
CA ARG A 293 -1.07 24.32 -4.85
C ARG A 293 0.01 25.26 -4.35
N ASP A 294 0.35 26.21 -5.20
CA ASP A 294 1.09 27.38 -4.75
C ASP A 294 0.17 28.24 -3.86
N PRO A 295 0.57 28.55 -2.61
CA PRO A 295 -0.25 29.33 -1.69
C PRO A 295 -0.40 30.81 -2.11
N GLU A 296 0.46 31.32 -2.98
CA GLU A 296 0.44 32.71 -3.47
C GLU A 296 -0.36 32.84 -4.77
N THR A 297 -0.17 31.92 -5.73
CA THR A 297 -0.82 32.00 -7.06
C THR A 297 -2.08 31.15 -7.19
N ASN A 298 -2.30 30.23 -6.25
CA ASN A 298 -3.35 29.20 -6.28
C ASN A 298 -3.25 28.22 -7.46
N GLU A 299 -2.14 28.26 -8.22
CA GLU A 299 -1.85 27.33 -9.32
C GLU A 299 -1.72 25.90 -8.80
N LYS A 300 -2.30 24.93 -9.51
CA LYS A 300 -2.30 23.51 -9.13
C LYS A 300 -1.32 22.70 -9.96
N PHE A 301 -0.37 22.03 -9.31
CA PHE A 301 0.74 21.30 -9.94
C PHE A 301 0.45 19.82 -10.21
N VAL A 302 -0.58 19.27 -9.55
CA VAL A 302 -1.03 17.87 -9.70
C VAL A 302 0.11 16.87 -9.46
N ILE A 303 0.56 16.79 -8.20
CA ILE A 303 1.65 15.88 -7.79
C ILE A 303 1.16 14.62 -7.06
N LEU A 304 -0.13 14.56 -6.71
CA LEU A 304 -0.74 13.40 -6.04
C LEU A 304 -1.70 12.66 -6.98
N THR A 305 -1.91 11.37 -6.73
CA THR A 305 -2.83 10.53 -7.50
C THR A 305 -4.27 11.08 -7.46
N LYS A 306 -5.00 10.95 -8.58
CA LYS A 306 -6.41 11.36 -8.68
C LYS A 306 -7.35 10.39 -7.93
N GLY A 307 -8.57 10.82 -7.65
CA GLY A 307 -9.64 9.96 -7.12
C GLY A 307 -9.97 10.16 -5.64
N VAL A 308 -9.16 10.96 -4.92
CA VAL A 308 -9.57 11.57 -3.64
C VAL A 308 -10.76 12.49 -3.90
N LYS A 309 -11.70 12.54 -2.94
CA LYS A 309 -12.87 13.41 -3.05
C LYS A 309 -12.40 14.87 -3.12
N GLU A 310 -12.93 15.62 -4.06
CA GLU A 310 -12.61 17.04 -4.25
C GLU A 310 -13.50 17.92 -3.33
N PRO A 311 -13.04 19.14 -2.95
CA PRO A 311 -13.78 20.08 -2.14
C PRO A 311 -15.17 20.44 -2.69
#